data_AF-A0A2E8R838-F1
#
_entry.id   AF-A0A2E8R838-F1
#
_cell.length_a   1.000
_cell.length_b   1.000
_cell.length_c   1.000
_cell.angle_alpha   90.00
_cell.angle_beta   90.00
_cell.angle_gamma   90.00
#
_symmetry.space_group_name_H-M   'P 1'
#
loop_
_entity.id
_entity.type
_entity.pdbx_description
1 polymer ?
#
loop_
_entity_poly.entity_id
_entity_poly.type
_entity_poly.pdbx_seq_one_letter_code
_entity_poly.pdbx_strand_id
1 'polypeptide(L)'
;MASVIKTKRSASTGAPTALAQGEMAYSFLGGTQSNGGDRLYVGTGTETGGEAANIDVIGGKYFADMLDHVTGTLTASSAILVDANSKIDVLNVDNITLNGNTISTTNTNGDLTLSPNGSGDVIIDTGKSLRLLTHTDNGVLKFDADGNIVTSGLTYDGSTLALGSSNLTTTGKIYFANVFTNEGDLPSASTYHGMFAHVHSTGKAYFAHAAAWHKLINETNGVLADLSNVSDSAFADNQTLIFDAAQSKFRPGSLFQVISADAGTADSVVGTMNFAGGTGINTLVSDNRITIHVDSNLSGLSRLDVDNIRLDGNTISSTSGAEMFIDPNPAGDSGDLIIQGNLTVRGTTTTINSATVSINDLNLVLADSAGNAAAADGAGITINGASATLTYGASNDRWAFNKGLNLPDSATGTNGLFLNGVSIGETIEDKVGSLATAGEGIDITYNDGAGTLTFAGENATKNNLGIASFDSAHFGISSGHISLPTVDGGTY
;
A
#
# COMPACT_ATOMS: atom_id res chain seq x y z
N MET A 1 40.71 78.28 92.35
CA MET A 1 40.51 78.17 90.90
C MET A 1 40.70 76.71 90.53
N ALA A 2 39.64 75.99 90.17
CA ALA A 2 39.78 74.66 89.56
C ALA A 2 39.91 74.87 88.04
N SER A 3 41.03 74.43 87.46
CA SER A 3 41.19 74.43 86.01
C SER A 3 40.38 73.28 85.43
N VAL A 4 39.34 73.60 84.68
CA VAL A 4 38.56 72.60 83.95
C VAL A 4 39.29 72.31 82.64
N ILE A 5 39.81 71.08 82.50
CA ILE A 5 40.31 70.57 81.21
C ILE A 5 39.11 70.03 80.44
N LYS A 6 38.88 70.59 79.24
CA LYS A 6 37.87 70.12 78.30
C LYS A 6 38.57 69.47 77.13
N THR A 7 38.19 68.23 76.81
CA THR A 7 38.61 67.54 75.59
C THR A 7 37.65 67.84 74.45
N LYS A 8 38.13 67.68 73.21
CA LYS A 8 37.28 67.78 72.03
C LYS A 8 36.21 66.69 72.12
N ARG A 9 34.97 67.02 71.79
CA ARG A 9 33.86 66.08 71.98
C ARG A 9 32.72 66.35 71.02
N SER A 10 32.04 65.27 70.62
CA SER A 10 30.85 65.32 69.78
C SER A 10 29.81 64.34 70.29
N ALA A 11 28.53 64.71 70.23
CA ALA A 11 27.40 63.82 70.50
C ALA A 11 26.81 63.19 69.23
N SER A 12 27.23 63.66 68.05
CA SER A 12 26.68 63.25 66.76
C SER A 12 27.73 62.69 65.80
N THR A 13 29.01 62.82 66.13
CA THR A 13 30.14 62.39 65.30
C THR A 13 30.94 61.36 66.09
N GLY A 14 31.22 60.21 65.49
CA GLY A 14 32.01 59.16 66.12
C GLY A 14 33.50 59.47 66.19
N ALA A 15 34.24 59.22 65.11
CA ALA A 15 35.65 59.63 65.08
C ALA A 15 35.77 61.14 64.81
N PRO A 16 36.64 61.87 65.54
CA PRO A 16 36.97 63.24 65.17
C PRO A 16 37.67 63.23 63.80
N THR A 17 37.45 64.27 62.98
CA THR A 17 38.06 64.37 61.64
C THR A 17 39.50 64.89 61.67
N ALA A 18 39.91 65.49 62.79
CA ALA A 18 41.25 66.01 63.03
C ALA A 18 41.50 66.20 64.53
N LEU A 19 42.72 65.89 64.98
CA LEU A 19 43.25 66.16 66.32
C LEU A 19 44.70 66.60 66.18
N ALA A 20 45.18 67.52 67.02
CA ALA A 20 46.62 67.78 67.16
C ALA A 20 47.32 66.60 67.87
N GLN A 21 48.65 66.51 67.78
CA GLN A 21 49.40 65.44 68.45
C GLN A 21 49.22 65.53 69.97
N GLY A 22 48.79 64.43 70.60
CA GLY A 22 48.47 64.37 72.03
C GLY A 22 47.11 64.98 72.42
N GLU A 23 46.38 65.59 71.48
CA GLU A 23 45.02 66.09 71.74
C GLU A 23 44.06 64.90 71.89
N MET A 24 43.25 64.92 72.96
CA MET A 24 42.24 63.89 73.20
C MET A 24 40.85 64.34 72.74
N ALA A 25 40.08 63.37 72.24
CA ALA A 25 38.67 63.55 71.98
C ALA A 25 37.82 62.40 72.48
N TYR A 26 36.60 62.70 72.91
CA TYR A 26 35.61 61.68 73.27
C TYR A 26 34.34 61.82 72.45
N SER A 27 33.87 60.71 71.90
CA SER A 27 32.56 60.66 71.23
C SER A 27 31.47 60.18 72.17
N PHE A 28 30.46 61.02 72.35
CA PHE A 28 29.20 60.68 73.03
C PHE A 28 28.13 60.13 72.07
N LEU A 29 28.41 60.02 70.77
CA LEU A 29 27.55 59.25 69.87
C LEU A 29 27.56 57.78 70.33
N GLY A 30 26.38 57.15 70.43
CA GLY A 30 26.27 55.74 70.84
C GLY A 30 27.12 54.81 69.97
N GLY A 31 27.98 54.00 70.59
CA GLY A 31 28.99 53.21 69.91
C GLY A 31 28.46 51.96 69.22
N THR A 32 28.78 51.81 67.95
CA THR A 32 28.77 50.54 67.22
C THR A 32 30.20 50.17 66.81
N GLN A 33 30.38 48.95 66.29
CA GLN A 33 31.70 48.51 65.82
C GLN A 33 32.28 49.42 64.73
N SER A 34 31.45 50.02 63.89
CA SER A 34 31.90 50.81 62.74
C SER A 34 31.83 52.31 62.93
N ASN A 35 30.96 52.82 63.81
CA ASN A 35 30.63 54.26 63.78
C ASN A 35 31.58 55.15 64.58
N GLY A 36 32.53 54.60 65.34
CA GLY A 36 33.44 55.39 66.16
C GLY A 36 32.81 56.01 67.43
N GLY A 37 31.54 55.71 67.73
CA GLY A 37 30.84 56.18 68.92
C GLY A 37 31.39 55.58 70.22
N ASP A 38 31.10 56.22 71.35
CA ASP A 38 31.51 55.84 72.73
C ASP A 38 33.00 55.53 72.91
N ARG A 39 33.86 56.14 72.09
CA ARG A 39 35.31 55.93 72.07
C ARG A 39 36.07 57.16 72.55
N LEU A 40 37.18 56.89 73.22
CA LEU A 40 38.22 57.84 73.56
C LEU A 40 39.32 57.76 72.51
N TYR A 41 39.62 58.90 71.90
CA TYR A 41 40.61 59.08 70.85
C TYR A 41 41.76 59.95 71.32
N VAL A 42 42.92 59.75 70.70
CA VAL A 42 44.08 60.64 70.83
C VAL A 42 44.75 60.83 69.47
N GLY A 43 45.17 62.06 69.16
CA GLY A 43 45.99 62.33 67.99
C GLY A 43 47.40 61.78 68.20
N THR A 44 47.90 60.95 67.28
CA THR A 44 49.23 60.34 67.37
C THR A 44 49.99 60.48 66.05
N GLY A 45 51.29 60.21 66.08
CA GLY A 45 52.18 60.43 64.93
C GLY A 45 52.52 61.90 64.72
N THR A 46 53.23 62.21 63.64
CA THR A 46 53.76 63.55 63.36
C THR A 46 52.64 64.56 63.10
N GLU A 47 52.71 65.75 63.69
CA GLU A 47 51.75 66.83 63.46
C GLU A 47 52.15 67.69 62.26
N THR A 48 51.23 67.91 61.32
CA THR A 48 51.41 68.81 60.17
C THR A 48 50.21 69.74 60.07
N GLY A 49 50.46 71.06 60.10
CA GLY A 49 49.38 72.05 60.00
C GLY A 49 48.39 72.05 61.16
N GLY A 50 48.78 71.56 62.34
CA GLY A 50 47.91 71.45 63.52
C GLY A 50 47.10 70.16 63.59
N GLU A 51 47.28 69.23 62.64
CA GLU A 51 46.61 67.93 62.60
C GLU A 51 47.65 66.79 62.69
N ALA A 52 47.37 65.80 63.53
CA ALA A 52 48.18 64.61 63.72
C ALA A 52 48.00 63.64 62.55
N ALA A 53 49.06 62.88 62.25
CA ALA A 53 49.04 61.89 61.19
C ALA A 53 47.99 60.78 61.41
N ASN A 54 47.73 60.41 62.66
CA ASN A 54 46.78 59.35 63.02
C ASN A 54 45.84 59.80 64.16
N ILE A 55 44.68 59.15 64.22
CA ILE A 55 43.71 59.29 65.29
C ILE A 55 43.48 57.88 65.85
N ASP A 56 44.11 57.58 66.99
CA ASP A 56 44.06 56.26 67.59
C ASP A 56 42.97 56.18 68.65
N VAL A 57 42.30 55.04 68.69
CA VAL A 57 41.33 54.70 69.74
C VAL A 57 42.09 54.06 70.90
N ILE A 58 41.96 54.63 72.10
CA ILE A 58 42.69 54.18 73.30
C ILE A 58 41.77 53.68 74.41
N GLY A 59 40.46 53.73 74.21
CA GLY A 59 39.48 53.24 75.18
C GLY A 59 38.10 53.82 74.92
N GLY A 60 37.29 53.95 75.98
CA GLY A 60 35.95 54.51 75.94
C GLY A 60 34.89 53.52 76.43
N LYS A 61 33.68 54.05 76.67
CA LYS A 61 32.54 53.27 77.18
C LYS A 61 32.23 52.07 76.28
N TYR A 62 32.45 52.18 74.97
CA TYR A 62 32.23 51.10 74.02
C TYR A 62 32.93 49.79 74.40
N PHE A 63 34.20 49.85 74.84
CA PHE A 63 34.95 48.65 75.25
C PHE A 63 34.67 48.26 76.71
N ALA A 64 34.45 49.24 77.58
CA ALA A 64 34.12 48.98 78.98
C ALA A 64 32.79 48.22 79.11
N ASP A 65 31.78 48.58 78.31
CA ASP A 65 30.49 47.88 78.26
C ASP A 65 30.62 46.44 77.75
N MET A 66 31.62 46.13 76.92
CA MET A 66 31.91 44.75 76.51
C MET A 66 32.60 43.94 77.62
N LEU A 67 33.32 44.60 78.53
CA LEU A 67 34.00 43.93 79.65
C LEU A 67 33.09 43.79 80.88
N ASP A 68 32.04 44.59 80.98
CA ASP A 68 31.08 44.55 82.08
C ASP A 68 30.07 43.40 81.89
N HIS A 69 30.12 42.40 82.76
CA HIS A 69 29.22 41.25 82.75
C HIS A 69 28.82 40.85 84.18
N VAL A 70 27.60 40.34 84.35
CA VAL A 70 27.20 39.73 85.64
C VAL A 70 27.92 38.40 85.80
N THR A 71 28.65 38.23 86.92
CA THR A 71 29.42 37.02 87.21
C THR A 71 28.58 35.75 87.02
N GLY A 72 29.04 34.83 86.16
CA GLY A 72 28.39 33.55 85.91
C GLY A 72 27.25 33.59 84.86
N THR A 73 26.99 34.74 84.23
CA THR A 73 26.01 34.84 83.13
C THR A 73 26.63 35.48 81.91
N LEU A 74 26.29 34.98 80.72
CA LEU A 74 26.70 35.62 79.47
C LEU A 74 25.80 36.82 79.20
N THR A 75 26.30 38.03 79.44
CA THR A 75 25.63 39.27 79.03
C THR A 75 25.79 39.45 77.51
N ALA A 76 24.71 39.88 76.84
CA ALA A 76 24.74 40.10 75.39
C ALA A 76 25.81 41.15 75.04
N SER A 77 26.58 40.88 73.98
CA SER A 77 27.66 41.74 73.50
C SER A 77 28.89 41.88 74.42
N SER A 78 29.03 41.02 75.43
CA SER A 78 30.27 40.93 76.22
C SER A 78 31.43 40.30 75.43
N ALA A 79 32.65 40.71 75.75
CA ALA A 79 33.88 40.19 75.15
C ALA A 79 34.32 38.88 75.80
N ILE A 80 34.74 37.93 74.98
CA ILE A 80 35.61 36.83 75.40
C ILE A 80 37.03 37.19 74.97
N LEU A 81 37.96 37.22 75.93
CA LEU A 81 39.35 37.55 75.67
C LEU A 81 40.10 36.30 75.22
N VAL A 82 40.84 36.42 74.12
CA VAL A 82 41.66 35.35 73.53
C VAL A 82 43.12 35.77 73.53
N ASP A 83 44.03 34.81 73.46
CA ASP A 83 45.46 35.09 73.29
C ASP A 83 45.80 35.58 71.86
N ALA A 84 47.09 35.83 71.60
CA ALA A 84 47.57 36.30 70.29
C ALA A 84 47.35 35.31 69.13
N ASN A 85 46.99 34.05 69.41
CA ASN A 85 46.66 33.01 68.43
C ASN A 85 45.16 32.75 68.31
N SER A 86 44.33 33.61 68.91
CA SER A 86 42.88 33.46 68.98
C SER A 86 42.44 32.19 69.75
N LYS A 87 43.16 31.81 70.82
CA LYS A 87 42.87 30.63 71.64
C LYS A 87 42.45 30.97 73.08
N ILE A 88 41.77 30.00 73.68
CA ILE A 88 41.44 29.89 75.11
C ILE A 88 42.02 28.55 75.58
N ASP A 89 42.70 28.53 76.73
CA ASP A 89 43.28 27.30 77.30
C ASP A 89 42.19 26.32 77.76
N VAL A 90 41.28 26.80 78.62
CA VAL A 90 40.12 26.04 79.10
C VAL A 90 38.88 26.93 79.05
N LEU A 91 37.82 26.42 78.40
CA LEU A 91 36.50 27.06 78.45
C LEU A 91 35.52 26.14 79.17
N ASN A 92 35.05 26.58 80.34
CA ASN A 92 34.02 25.90 81.13
C ASN A 92 32.68 26.61 80.92
N VAL A 93 31.68 25.86 80.48
CA VAL A 93 30.30 26.32 80.30
C VAL A 93 29.40 25.32 81.00
N ASP A 94 28.75 25.74 82.08
CA ASP A 94 27.98 24.84 82.96
C ASP A 94 28.79 23.59 83.35
N ASN A 95 28.25 22.39 83.11
CA ASN A 95 28.92 21.12 83.37
C ASN A 95 29.77 20.62 82.19
N ILE A 96 30.08 21.47 81.20
CA ILE A 96 30.87 21.12 80.02
C ILE A 96 32.24 21.81 80.09
N THR A 97 33.29 21.02 79.89
CA THR A 97 34.67 21.52 79.73
C THR A 97 35.15 21.26 78.32
N LEU A 98 35.65 22.31 77.66
CA LEU A 98 36.41 22.23 76.41
C LEU A 98 37.88 22.44 76.75
N ASN A 99 38.69 21.40 76.57
CA ASN A 99 40.13 21.44 76.85
C ASN A 99 40.90 20.55 75.87
N GLY A 100 41.85 21.14 75.14
CA GLY A 100 42.60 20.45 74.10
C GLY A 100 41.69 19.86 73.01
N ASN A 101 41.73 18.53 72.85
CA ASN A 101 40.91 17.78 71.88
C ASN A 101 39.69 17.09 72.53
N THR A 102 39.38 17.44 73.78
CA THR A 102 38.34 16.77 74.57
C THR A 102 37.18 17.72 74.87
N ILE A 103 35.97 17.21 74.63
CA ILE A 103 34.72 17.78 75.15
C ILE A 103 34.23 16.79 76.19
N SER A 104 34.09 17.23 77.45
CA SER A 104 33.70 16.35 78.56
C SER A 104 32.63 16.97 79.43
N THR A 105 31.77 16.12 79.99
CA THR A 105 30.88 16.46 81.10
C THR A 105 31.63 16.33 82.43
N THR A 106 31.33 17.21 83.39
CA THR A 106 31.99 17.27 84.70
C THR A 106 31.12 16.75 85.84
N ASN A 107 29.83 16.50 85.60
CA ASN A 107 28.92 15.88 86.55
C ASN A 107 28.89 14.35 86.38
N THR A 108 28.94 13.62 87.49
CA THR A 108 28.95 12.15 87.52
C THR A 108 27.75 11.57 86.76
N ASN A 109 28.01 10.68 85.80
CA ASN A 109 27.02 10.06 84.91
C ASN A 109 26.17 11.06 84.10
N GLY A 110 26.65 12.30 83.92
CA GLY A 110 26.02 13.26 83.05
C GLY A 110 26.33 12.93 81.59
N ASP A 111 25.29 12.73 80.79
CA ASP A 111 25.42 12.51 79.35
C ASP A 111 25.86 13.79 78.64
N LEU A 112 26.68 13.64 77.60
CA LEU A 112 26.90 14.69 76.63
C LEU A 112 25.87 14.55 75.51
N THR A 113 24.89 15.45 75.48
CA THR A 113 23.92 15.51 74.38
C THR A 113 24.43 16.41 73.26
N LEU A 114 24.68 15.83 72.08
CA LEU A 114 24.95 16.56 70.84
C LEU A 114 23.65 16.65 70.03
N SER A 115 22.89 17.74 70.18
CA SER A 115 21.59 17.95 69.54
C SER A 115 21.64 19.16 68.61
N PRO A 116 21.77 18.97 67.29
CA PRO A 116 21.62 20.05 66.32
C PRO A 116 20.21 20.65 66.37
N ASN A 117 20.09 21.96 66.15
CA ASN A 117 18.79 22.62 66.05
C ASN A 117 18.08 22.23 64.74
N GLY A 118 16.79 21.92 64.79
CA GLY A 118 15.99 21.56 63.62
C GLY A 118 16.38 20.19 63.04
N SER A 119 16.56 20.12 61.71
CA SER A 119 16.93 18.89 60.98
C SER A 119 18.44 18.74 60.77
N GLY A 120 19.26 19.31 61.63
CA GLY A 120 20.72 19.22 61.51
C GLY A 120 21.24 17.85 61.96
N ASP A 121 22.40 17.47 61.43
CA ASP A 121 23.09 16.20 61.76
C ASP A 121 24.35 16.44 62.59
N VAL A 122 24.77 15.43 63.37
CA VAL A 122 26.12 15.36 63.93
C VAL A 122 27.03 14.68 62.91
N ILE A 123 27.90 15.44 62.26
CA ILE A 123 28.72 14.98 61.14
C ILE A 123 30.14 14.63 61.59
N ILE A 124 30.61 13.46 61.16
CA ILE A 124 32.02 13.07 61.17
C ILE A 124 32.53 13.14 59.73
N ASP A 125 33.56 13.95 59.48
CA ASP A 125 34.02 14.27 58.13
C ASP A 125 34.53 13.03 57.36
N THR A 126 34.52 13.12 56.04
CA THR A 126 34.92 12.06 55.12
C THR A 126 36.36 11.62 55.41
N GLY A 127 36.60 10.31 55.42
CA GLY A 127 37.91 9.72 55.71
C GLY A 127 38.28 9.70 57.20
N LYS A 128 37.35 10.05 58.09
CA LYS A 128 37.47 9.83 59.53
C LYS A 128 36.60 8.65 59.97
N SER A 129 36.87 8.13 61.16
CA SER A 129 36.14 6.98 61.72
C SER A 129 35.53 7.35 63.06
N LEU A 130 34.29 6.93 63.30
CA LEU A 130 33.74 6.84 64.64
C LEU A 130 34.35 5.62 65.31
N ARG A 131 35.04 5.82 66.44
CA ARG A 131 35.67 4.73 67.20
C ARG A 131 35.06 4.68 68.60
N LEU A 132 34.40 3.56 68.91
CA LEU A 132 33.84 3.28 70.24
C LEU A 132 34.87 2.44 71.02
N LEU A 133 35.61 3.09 71.92
CA LEU A 133 36.82 2.53 72.56
C LEU A 133 36.56 1.32 73.47
N THR A 134 35.31 1.13 73.93
CA THR A 134 34.92 0.04 74.83
C THR A 134 33.50 -0.44 74.49
N HIS A 135 33.37 -1.45 73.63
CA HIS A 135 32.12 -2.17 73.39
C HIS A 135 32.37 -3.66 73.62
N THR A 136 31.54 -4.32 74.44
CA THR A 136 31.70 -5.74 74.82
C THR A 136 30.86 -6.69 73.97
N ASP A 137 30.00 -6.17 73.08
CA ASP A 137 29.09 -6.96 72.26
C ASP A 137 29.45 -6.83 70.77
N ASN A 138 29.47 -7.95 70.04
CA ASN A 138 29.68 -8.03 68.59
C ASN A 138 28.49 -7.49 67.78
N GLY A 139 27.95 -6.34 68.17
CA GLY A 139 26.83 -5.69 67.50
C GLY A 139 27.26 -5.08 66.17
N VAL A 140 26.70 -5.57 65.07
CA VAL A 140 26.51 -4.76 63.87
C VAL A 140 25.60 -3.59 64.28
N LEU A 141 26.00 -2.34 64.02
CA LEU A 141 25.19 -1.15 64.31
C LEU A 141 23.83 -1.27 63.60
N LYS A 142 22.80 -1.65 64.36
CA LYS A 142 21.41 -1.41 63.99
C LYS A 142 20.88 -0.37 64.96
N PHE A 143 20.45 0.74 64.41
CA PHE A 143 19.66 1.74 65.12
C PHE A 143 18.23 1.20 65.21
N ASP A 144 17.63 1.17 66.40
CA ASP A 144 16.17 1.01 66.51
C ASP A 144 15.44 2.24 65.96
N ALA A 145 14.11 2.25 66.01
CA ALA A 145 13.30 3.38 65.54
C ALA A 145 13.58 4.68 66.31
N ASP A 146 14.20 4.58 67.49
CA ASP A 146 14.58 5.68 68.37
C ASP A 146 16.07 6.05 68.23
N GLY A 147 16.83 5.36 67.36
CA GLY A 147 18.23 5.65 67.10
C GLY A 147 19.24 4.97 68.05
N ASN A 148 18.83 3.99 68.85
CA ASN A 148 19.72 3.30 69.78
C ASN A 148 20.39 2.07 69.15
N ILE A 149 21.64 1.79 69.54
CA ILE A 149 22.31 0.53 69.22
C ILE A 149 21.76 -0.55 70.18
N VAL A 150 20.94 -1.47 69.67
CA VAL A 150 20.38 -2.59 70.45
C VAL A 150 20.93 -3.93 69.97
N THR A 151 21.15 -4.86 70.90
CA THR A 151 21.56 -6.23 70.60
C THR A 151 20.44 -6.94 69.81
N SER A 152 20.65 -7.22 68.53
CA SER A 152 19.67 -7.94 67.69
C SER A 152 20.22 -9.28 67.23
N GLY A 153 19.34 -10.28 67.02
CA GLY A 153 19.67 -11.65 66.62
C GLY A 153 20.29 -11.85 65.22
N LEU A 154 20.88 -10.79 64.65
CA LEU A 154 21.74 -10.85 63.48
C LEU A 154 23.20 -10.95 63.95
N THR A 155 23.80 -12.11 63.80
CA THR A 155 25.22 -12.31 64.13
C THR A 155 26.03 -12.42 62.83
N TYR A 156 27.07 -11.59 62.71
CA TYR A 156 28.13 -11.79 61.72
C TYR A 156 29.45 -12.01 62.48
N ASP A 157 29.94 -13.25 62.43
CA ASP A 157 31.16 -13.65 63.14
C ASP A 157 32.42 -13.57 62.26
N GLY A 158 32.30 -12.98 61.07
CA GLY A 158 33.35 -12.96 60.05
C GLY A 158 33.34 -14.15 59.09
N SER A 159 32.62 -15.23 59.41
CA SER A 159 32.52 -16.46 58.60
C SER A 159 31.08 -16.79 58.18
N THR A 160 30.12 -16.54 59.06
CA THR A 160 28.70 -16.82 58.85
C THR A 160 27.86 -15.59 59.17
N LEU A 161 26.84 -15.38 58.34
CA LEU A 161 25.76 -14.44 58.64
C LEU A 161 24.55 -15.26 59.10
N ALA A 162 24.25 -15.22 60.39
CA ALA A 162 23.11 -15.91 60.97
C ALA A 162 21.93 -14.94 61.16
N LEU A 163 20.79 -15.24 60.51
CA LEU A 163 19.55 -14.44 60.60
C LEU A 163 18.60 -14.92 61.72
N GLY A 164 18.91 -16.06 62.36
CA GLY A 164 18.02 -16.71 63.32
C GLY A 164 16.65 -17.03 62.70
N SER A 165 15.56 -16.66 63.38
CA SER A 165 14.18 -16.80 62.87
C SER A 165 13.74 -15.65 61.96
N SER A 166 14.64 -14.73 61.59
CA SER A 166 14.30 -13.56 60.77
C SER A 166 14.32 -13.89 59.28
N ASN A 167 13.47 -13.21 58.51
CA ASN A 167 13.45 -13.33 57.05
C ASN A 167 14.54 -12.48 56.39
N LEU A 168 15.09 -12.96 55.27
CA LEU A 168 15.86 -12.14 54.32
C LEU A 168 14.91 -11.67 53.21
N THR A 169 14.68 -10.37 53.10
CA THR A 169 13.95 -9.77 51.97
C THR A 169 14.92 -8.94 51.14
N THR A 170 15.07 -9.27 49.86
CA THR A 170 15.95 -8.55 48.92
C THR A 170 15.31 -8.42 47.55
N THR A 171 15.48 -7.27 46.91
CA THR A 171 15.16 -7.05 45.49
C THR A 171 16.37 -7.27 44.57
N GLY A 172 17.56 -7.48 45.16
CA GLY A 172 18.79 -7.79 44.46
C GLY A 172 19.07 -9.29 44.35
N LYS A 173 20.20 -9.64 43.71
CA LYS A 173 20.64 -11.03 43.56
C LYS A 173 21.22 -11.56 44.87
N ILE A 174 20.95 -12.83 45.18
CA ILE A 174 21.69 -13.61 46.18
C ILE A 174 22.68 -14.50 45.41
N TYR A 175 23.97 -14.31 45.63
CA TYR A 175 25.01 -15.18 45.09
C TYR A 175 25.32 -16.28 46.11
N PHE A 176 25.16 -17.53 45.69
CA PHE A 176 25.48 -18.70 46.51
C PHE A 176 26.90 -19.17 46.20
N ALA A 177 27.72 -19.36 47.23
CA ALA A 177 29.09 -19.89 47.13
C ALA A 177 29.24 -21.27 47.78
N ASN A 178 28.13 -21.92 48.17
CA ASN A 178 28.16 -23.26 48.74
C ASN A 178 28.46 -24.29 47.64
N VAL A 179 29.68 -24.82 47.65
CA VAL A 179 30.14 -25.88 46.74
C VAL A 179 30.29 -27.16 47.53
N PHE A 180 29.41 -28.14 47.26
CA PHE A 180 29.56 -29.50 47.75
C PHE A 180 30.26 -30.33 46.67
N THR A 181 31.28 -31.11 47.03
CA THR A 181 32.05 -31.85 46.01
C THR A 181 31.20 -32.97 45.42
N ASN A 182 30.48 -33.71 46.26
CA ASN A 182 29.63 -34.85 45.90
C ASN A 182 28.23 -34.76 46.52
N GLU A 183 27.27 -35.53 45.99
CA GLU A 183 25.91 -35.57 46.55
C GLU A 183 25.91 -36.04 48.03
N GLY A 184 26.84 -36.92 48.40
CA GLY A 184 27.00 -37.39 49.79
C GLY A 184 27.55 -36.34 50.76
N ASP A 185 28.11 -35.23 50.26
CA ASP A 185 28.62 -34.13 51.10
C ASP A 185 27.50 -33.17 51.51
N LEU A 186 26.31 -33.32 50.92
CA LEU A 186 25.16 -32.49 51.25
C LEU A 186 24.75 -32.73 52.72
N PRO A 187 24.48 -31.67 53.48
CA PRO A 187 24.02 -31.81 54.86
C PRO A 187 22.61 -32.42 54.88
N SER A 188 22.17 -32.83 56.07
CA SER A 188 20.81 -33.37 56.24
C SER A 188 19.75 -32.41 55.69
N ALA A 189 18.97 -32.88 54.71
CA ALA A 189 17.86 -32.13 54.12
C ALA A 189 16.75 -31.82 55.15
N SER A 190 16.68 -32.58 56.25
CA SER A 190 15.74 -32.33 57.35
C SER A 190 16.15 -31.10 58.17
N THR A 191 17.45 -30.90 58.40
CA THR A 191 17.97 -29.75 59.14
C THR A 191 17.92 -28.48 58.30
N TYR A 192 18.14 -28.62 56.99
CA TYR A 192 18.22 -27.52 56.03
C TYR A 192 17.05 -27.57 55.04
N HIS A 193 15.81 -27.71 55.55
CA HIS A 193 14.61 -27.74 54.72
C HIS A 193 14.48 -26.43 53.91
N GLY A 194 14.27 -26.54 52.59
CA GLY A 194 14.19 -25.39 51.69
C GLY A 194 15.54 -24.85 51.23
N MET A 195 16.66 -25.44 51.66
CA MET A 195 17.99 -25.03 51.24
C MET A 195 18.24 -25.34 49.76
N PHE A 196 18.88 -24.39 49.09
CA PHE A 196 19.47 -24.57 47.78
C PHE A 196 20.96 -24.91 47.89
N ALA A 197 21.39 -25.90 47.11
CA ALA A 197 22.78 -26.33 47.07
C ALA A 197 23.26 -26.59 45.64
N HIS A 198 24.54 -26.30 45.39
CA HIS A 198 25.23 -26.72 44.17
C HIS A 198 26.18 -27.88 44.49
N VAL A 199 26.06 -28.96 43.73
CA VAL A 199 26.98 -30.10 43.81
C VAL A 199 27.90 -30.10 42.59
N HIS A 200 29.20 -30.04 42.84
CA HIS A 200 30.22 -29.84 41.81
C HIS A 200 30.38 -31.05 40.90
N SER A 201 30.44 -32.27 41.44
CA SER A 201 30.64 -33.48 40.64
C SER A 201 29.48 -33.79 39.69
N THR A 202 28.28 -33.31 39.99
CA THR A 202 27.11 -33.48 39.11
C THR A 202 26.82 -32.24 38.27
N GLY A 203 27.42 -31.10 38.61
CA GLY A 203 27.17 -29.80 37.97
C GLY A 203 25.73 -29.28 38.14
N LYS A 204 24.97 -29.82 39.10
CA LYS A 204 23.52 -29.58 39.25
C LYS A 204 23.17 -28.81 40.51
N ALA A 205 22.04 -28.12 40.44
CA ALA A 205 21.39 -27.52 41.60
C ALA A 205 20.46 -28.54 42.27
N TYR A 206 20.42 -28.49 43.60
CA TYR A 206 19.59 -29.34 44.44
C TYR A 206 18.77 -28.48 45.39
N PHE A 207 17.57 -28.95 45.70
CA PHE A 207 16.66 -28.33 46.64
C PHE A 207 16.26 -29.35 47.72
N ALA A 208 16.45 -29.01 48.99
CA ALA A 208 16.08 -29.88 50.10
C ALA A 208 14.58 -29.77 50.40
N HIS A 209 13.85 -30.87 50.29
CA HIS A 209 12.43 -30.92 50.61
C HIS A 209 11.99 -32.31 51.08
N ALA A 210 11.12 -32.36 52.10
CA ALA A 210 10.60 -33.61 52.65
C ALA A 210 11.70 -34.64 52.99
N ALA A 211 12.75 -34.18 53.69
CA ALA A 211 13.90 -35.00 54.12
C ALA A 211 14.75 -35.61 52.98
N ALA A 212 14.59 -35.15 51.74
CA ALA A 212 15.40 -35.58 50.61
C ALA A 212 15.96 -34.38 49.82
N TRP A 213 17.06 -34.60 49.11
CA TRP A 213 17.60 -33.65 48.14
C TRP A 213 17.05 -33.95 46.75
N HIS A 214 16.37 -32.97 46.14
CA HIS A 214 15.79 -33.07 44.81
C HIS A 214 16.70 -32.39 43.80
N LYS A 215 17.08 -33.13 42.76
CA LYS A 215 17.90 -32.65 41.65
C LYS A 215 17.05 -31.84 40.67
N LEU A 216 17.44 -30.60 40.38
CA LEU A 216 16.76 -29.76 39.40
C LEU A 216 17.34 -30.01 37.99
N ILE A 217 16.47 -30.17 36.99
CA ILE A 217 16.83 -30.46 35.59
C ILE A 217 17.44 -29.21 34.92
N ASN A 218 18.36 -29.40 33.95
CA ASN A 218 18.91 -28.33 33.10
C ASN A 218 18.58 -28.57 31.62
N GLU A 219 18.32 -27.50 30.88
CA GLU A 219 17.91 -27.40 29.47
C GLU A 219 18.81 -28.15 28.49
N THR A 220 20.10 -28.29 28.79
CA THR A 220 21.07 -28.93 27.88
C THR A 220 21.13 -30.46 28.01
N ASN A 221 20.69 -31.01 29.14
CA ASN A 221 20.76 -32.45 29.45
C ASN A 221 19.39 -33.06 29.80
N GLY A 222 18.29 -32.37 29.46
CA GLY A 222 16.95 -32.94 29.58
C GLY A 222 16.82 -34.12 28.61
N VAL A 223 17.00 -35.33 29.12
CA VAL A 223 16.83 -36.53 28.32
C VAL A 223 15.33 -36.78 28.23
N LEU A 224 14.79 -37.04 27.04
CA LEU A 224 13.37 -37.40 26.83
C LEU A 224 12.89 -38.51 27.79
N ALA A 225 13.80 -39.37 28.26
CA ALA A 225 13.56 -40.38 29.29
C ALA A 225 13.04 -39.84 30.63
N ASP A 226 13.30 -38.58 30.97
CA ASP A 226 12.80 -37.93 32.19
C ASP A 226 11.32 -37.51 32.05
N LEU A 227 10.77 -37.50 30.83
CA LEU A 227 9.35 -37.25 30.56
C LEU A 227 8.59 -38.57 30.45
N SER A 228 7.98 -39.01 31.56
CA SER A 228 7.31 -40.32 31.64
C SER A 228 6.18 -40.53 30.61
N ASN A 229 5.60 -39.45 30.08
CA ASN A 229 4.53 -39.43 29.09
C ASN A 229 5.02 -39.25 27.63
N VAL A 230 6.33 -39.29 27.38
CA VAL A 230 6.90 -39.18 26.04
C VAL A 230 7.76 -40.41 25.78
N SER A 231 7.57 -41.06 24.64
CA SER A 231 8.42 -42.16 24.20
C SER A 231 9.78 -41.62 23.76
N ASP A 232 10.85 -42.26 24.20
CA ASP A 232 12.25 -42.00 23.84
C ASP A 232 12.74 -42.89 22.69
N SER A 233 11.82 -43.54 21.96
CA SER A 233 12.15 -44.34 20.78
C SER A 233 12.69 -43.47 19.63
N ALA A 234 13.52 -44.07 18.77
CA ALA A 234 14.22 -43.35 17.70
C ALA A 234 13.26 -42.60 16.76
N PHE A 235 13.49 -41.30 16.59
CA PHE A 235 12.79 -40.45 15.65
C PHE A 235 13.34 -40.68 14.24
N ALA A 236 12.46 -40.84 13.26
CA ALA A 236 12.80 -40.73 11.84
C ALA A 236 12.34 -39.37 11.31
N ASP A 237 13.00 -38.88 10.25
CA ASP A 237 12.59 -37.66 9.55
C ASP A 237 11.11 -37.75 9.14
N ASN A 238 10.40 -36.63 9.26
CA ASN A 238 8.99 -36.44 8.89
C ASN A 238 7.95 -37.22 9.73
N GLN A 239 8.27 -37.58 10.98
CA GLN A 239 7.28 -38.09 11.95
C GLN A 239 6.68 -36.95 12.80
N THR A 240 5.43 -37.13 13.25
CA THR A 240 4.77 -36.23 14.22
C THR A 240 4.55 -36.93 15.56
N LEU A 241 4.33 -36.16 16.62
CA LEU A 241 3.93 -36.69 17.92
C LEU A 241 2.46 -37.13 17.85
N ILE A 242 2.23 -38.44 17.97
CA ILE A 242 0.90 -39.04 18.04
C ILE A 242 0.71 -39.58 19.45
N PHE A 243 -0.42 -39.23 20.07
CA PHE A 243 -0.77 -39.80 21.37
C PHE A 243 -1.17 -41.28 21.20
N ASP A 244 -0.42 -42.18 21.81
CA ASP A 244 -0.76 -43.59 21.92
C ASP A 244 -1.58 -43.81 23.20
N ALA A 245 -2.90 -43.92 23.02
CA ALA A 245 -3.82 -44.15 24.14
C ALA A 245 -3.58 -45.49 24.86
N ALA A 246 -3.06 -46.51 24.17
CA ALA A 246 -2.77 -47.80 24.79
C ALA A 246 -1.54 -47.74 25.71
N GLN A 247 -0.59 -46.86 25.41
CA GLN A 247 0.61 -46.66 26.21
C GLN A 247 0.53 -45.44 27.14
N SER A 248 -0.50 -44.59 26.98
CA SER A 248 -0.65 -43.29 27.66
C SER A 248 0.56 -42.37 27.47
N LYS A 249 1.16 -42.40 26.26
CA LYS A 249 2.37 -41.64 25.91
C LYS A 249 2.29 -41.06 24.51
N PHE A 250 2.96 -39.94 24.28
CA PHE A 250 3.23 -39.45 22.93
C PHE A 250 4.37 -40.26 22.31
N ARG A 251 4.19 -40.73 21.08
CA ARG A 251 5.23 -41.43 20.29
C ARG A 251 5.33 -40.86 18.87
N PRO A 252 6.47 -40.97 18.19
CA PRO A 252 6.57 -40.60 16.80
C PRO A 252 5.72 -41.53 15.91
N GLY A 253 5.01 -40.97 14.92
CA GLY A 253 4.25 -41.74 13.94
C GLY A 253 3.91 -40.97 12.66
N SER A 254 3.48 -41.72 11.63
CA SER A 254 3.05 -41.17 10.32
C SER A 254 1.55 -40.92 10.30
N LEU A 255 1.12 -39.74 9.82
CA LEU A 255 -0.28 -39.40 9.58
C LEU A 255 -0.58 -39.58 8.09
N PHE A 256 -1.41 -40.56 7.71
CA PHE A 256 -1.88 -40.73 6.33
C PHE A 256 -3.32 -40.22 6.19
N GLN A 257 -3.59 -39.44 5.15
CA GLN A 257 -4.91 -38.87 4.87
C GLN A 257 -5.42 -39.29 3.47
N VAL A 258 -6.66 -39.76 3.40
CA VAL A 258 -7.42 -39.95 2.16
C VAL A 258 -8.28 -38.71 1.93
N ILE A 259 -8.26 -38.14 0.72
CA ILE A 259 -9.08 -36.99 0.34
C ILE A 259 -10.12 -37.50 -0.64
N SER A 260 -11.41 -37.40 -0.30
CA SER A 260 -12.50 -37.86 -1.17
C SER A 260 -13.09 -36.64 -1.87
N ALA A 261 -13.01 -36.60 -3.21
CA ALA A 261 -13.67 -35.54 -3.98
C ALA A 261 -15.19 -35.78 -3.99
N ASP A 262 -15.88 -35.30 -2.96
CA ASP A 262 -17.34 -35.33 -2.74
C ASP A 262 -17.92 -33.91 -2.87
N ALA A 263 -19.15 -33.81 -3.38
CA ALA A 263 -19.89 -32.55 -3.44
C ALA A 263 -20.52 -32.19 -2.08
N GLY A 264 -19.73 -31.81 -1.06
CA GLY A 264 -20.36 -31.43 0.21
C GLY A 264 -19.51 -31.17 1.44
N THR A 265 -18.28 -31.64 1.55
CA THR A 265 -17.49 -31.42 2.79
C THR A 265 -16.06 -30.97 2.50
N ALA A 266 -15.59 -29.97 3.27
CA ALA A 266 -14.21 -29.51 3.22
C ALA A 266 -13.28 -30.54 3.89
N ASP A 267 -12.47 -31.23 3.09
CA ASP A 267 -11.41 -32.12 3.57
C ASP A 267 -10.14 -31.31 3.94
N SER A 268 -9.58 -31.53 5.13
CA SER A 268 -8.44 -30.76 5.67
C SER A 268 -7.10 -31.41 5.33
N VAL A 269 -6.41 -31.01 4.26
CA VAL A 269 -5.15 -31.63 3.83
C VAL A 269 -3.96 -31.26 4.72
N VAL A 270 -3.23 -32.25 5.23
CA VAL A 270 -1.90 -32.05 5.85
C VAL A 270 -0.81 -32.39 4.83
N GLY A 271 -0.17 -31.36 4.26
CA GLY A 271 0.91 -31.50 3.27
C GLY A 271 0.62 -30.79 1.95
N THR A 272 1.31 -31.18 0.87
CA THR A 272 1.13 -30.61 -0.47
C THR A 272 0.08 -31.39 -1.26
N MET A 273 -0.95 -30.69 -1.75
CA MET A 273 -1.96 -31.22 -2.65
C MET A 273 -1.65 -30.81 -4.09
N ASN A 274 -1.23 -31.75 -4.93
CA ASN A 274 -0.88 -31.46 -6.33
C ASN A 274 -2.12 -31.53 -7.22
N PHE A 275 -2.48 -30.40 -7.83
CA PHE A 275 -3.48 -30.35 -8.89
C PHE A 275 -2.77 -30.22 -10.24
N ALA A 276 -2.60 -31.34 -10.94
CA ALA A 276 -2.04 -31.33 -12.29
C ALA A 276 -3.15 -31.01 -13.30
N GLY A 277 -3.00 -29.93 -14.07
CA GLY A 277 -3.79 -29.72 -15.29
C GLY A 277 -3.39 -30.73 -16.37
N GLY A 278 -4.33 -31.11 -17.23
CA GLY A 278 -4.09 -31.93 -18.41
C GLY A 278 -4.27 -31.13 -19.71
N THR A 279 -4.02 -31.73 -20.87
CA THR A 279 -4.26 -31.07 -22.17
C THR A 279 -5.72 -30.61 -22.29
N GLY A 280 -5.94 -29.31 -22.52
CA GLY A 280 -7.27 -28.71 -22.65
C GLY A 280 -7.94 -28.26 -21.35
N ILE A 281 -7.31 -28.48 -20.18
CA ILE A 281 -7.78 -28.01 -18.88
C ILE A 281 -6.68 -27.20 -18.20
N ASN A 282 -6.96 -25.93 -17.91
CA ASN A 282 -6.07 -25.10 -17.12
C ASN A 282 -6.47 -25.16 -15.64
N THR A 283 -5.47 -25.35 -14.78
CA THR A 283 -5.64 -25.35 -13.33
C THR A 283 -4.74 -24.29 -12.74
N LEU A 284 -5.34 -23.25 -12.18
CA LEU A 284 -4.63 -22.16 -11.51
C LEU A 284 -4.89 -22.21 -10.00
N VAL A 285 -3.82 -22.08 -9.21
CA VAL A 285 -3.91 -21.83 -7.78
C VAL A 285 -3.50 -20.38 -7.52
N SER A 286 -4.46 -19.54 -7.11
CA SER A 286 -4.24 -18.14 -6.73
C SER A 286 -5.22 -17.75 -5.63
N ASP A 287 -4.83 -16.85 -4.73
CA ASP A 287 -5.70 -16.31 -3.68
C ASP A 287 -6.44 -17.37 -2.86
N ASN A 288 -5.74 -18.46 -2.51
CA ASN A 288 -6.28 -19.61 -1.80
C ASN A 288 -7.49 -20.26 -2.52
N ARG A 289 -7.63 -20.04 -3.84
CA ARG A 289 -8.65 -20.63 -4.70
C ARG A 289 -7.99 -21.47 -5.78
N ILE A 290 -8.59 -22.63 -6.03
CA ILE A 290 -8.26 -23.46 -7.18
C ILE A 290 -9.32 -23.16 -8.23
N THR A 291 -8.89 -22.65 -9.37
CA THR A 291 -9.75 -22.41 -10.53
C THR A 291 -9.40 -23.44 -11.59
N ILE A 292 -10.38 -24.25 -11.97
CA ILE A 292 -10.28 -25.19 -13.07
C ILE A 292 -11.18 -24.66 -14.18
N HIS A 293 -10.61 -24.42 -15.36
CA HIS A 293 -11.38 -24.01 -16.53
C HIS A 293 -10.89 -24.74 -17.78
N VAL A 294 -11.80 -24.87 -18.76
CA VAL A 294 -11.41 -25.33 -20.09
C VAL A 294 -10.46 -24.31 -20.70
N ASP A 295 -9.38 -24.79 -21.32
CA ASP A 295 -8.41 -23.91 -21.95
C ASP A 295 -9.06 -23.15 -23.12
N SER A 296 -8.57 -21.95 -23.39
CA SER A 296 -8.92 -21.18 -24.59
C SER A 296 -8.55 -21.92 -25.88
N ASN A 297 -7.50 -22.74 -25.84
CA ASN A 297 -7.02 -23.55 -26.96
C ASN A 297 -7.23 -25.04 -26.69
N LEU A 298 -8.26 -25.63 -27.28
CA LEU A 298 -8.50 -27.07 -27.21
C LEU A 298 -7.84 -27.77 -28.40
N SER A 299 -6.55 -28.10 -28.28
CA SER A 299 -5.84 -28.88 -29.29
C SER A 299 -5.96 -30.39 -29.04
N GLY A 300 -6.09 -31.18 -30.11
CA GLY A 300 -6.09 -32.64 -30.04
C GLY A 300 -7.43 -33.28 -29.66
N LEU A 301 -8.52 -32.50 -29.62
CA LEU A 301 -9.86 -33.08 -29.51
C LEU A 301 -10.22 -33.84 -30.79
N SER A 302 -10.75 -35.04 -30.64
CA SER A 302 -11.36 -35.78 -31.75
C SER A 302 -12.74 -35.22 -32.11
N ARG A 303 -13.50 -34.76 -31.09
CA ARG A 303 -14.86 -34.28 -31.24
C ARG A 303 -15.27 -33.41 -30.05
N LEU A 304 -16.12 -32.41 -30.30
CA LEU A 304 -16.79 -31.61 -29.29
C LEU A 304 -18.31 -31.62 -29.54
N ASP A 305 -19.07 -32.10 -28.56
CA ASP A 305 -20.52 -32.04 -28.55
C ASP A 305 -20.97 -30.99 -27.52
N VAL A 306 -21.73 -29.98 -27.98
CA VAL A 306 -22.37 -28.96 -27.13
C VAL A 306 -23.85 -28.94 -27.48
N ASP A 307 -24.68 -29.36 -26.53
CA ASP A 307 -26.10 -29.60 -26.75
C ASP A 307 -26.34 -30.49 -27.99
N ASN A 308 -27.06 -29.96 -28.99
CA ASN A 308 -27.35 -30.64 -30.25
C ASN A 308 -26.39 -30.29 -31.39
N ILE A 309 -25.27 -29.61 -31.11
CA ILE A 309 -24.24 -29.26 -32.10
C ILE A 309 -22.99 -30.11 -31.88
N ARG A 310 -22.45 -30.63 -32.98
CA ARG A 310 -21.24 -31.44 -33.02
C ARG A 310 -20.19 -30.84 -33.94
N LEU A 311 -18.99 -30.65 -33.39
CA LEU A 311 -17.77 -30.35 -34.12
C LEU A 311 -16.92 -31.62 -34.19
N ASP A 312 -16.76 -32.17 -35.39
CA ASP A 312 -15.99 -33.40 -35.62
C ASP A 312 -15.09 -33.18 -36.84
N GLY A 313 -13.79 -33.07 -36.60
CA GLY A 313 -12.81 -32.65 -37.61
C GLY A 313 -13.16 -31.29 -38.24
N ASN A 314 -13.47 -31.29 -39.54
CA ASN A 314 -13.86 -30.10 -40.31
C ASN A 314 -15.37 -29.98 -40.55
N THR A 315 -16.18 -30.78 -39.85
CA THR A 315 -17.63 -30.78 -40.01
C THR A 315 -18.32 -30.22 -38.77
N ILE A 316 -19.20 -29.25 -38.99
CA ILE A 316 -20.18 -28.79 -38.00
C ILE A 316 -21.52 -29.43 -38.35
N SER A 317 -22.16 -30.09 -37.41
CA SER A 317 -23.41 -30.84 -37.66
C SER A 317 -24.41 -30.72 -36.51
N SER A 318 -25.70 -30.80 -36.85
CA SER A 318 -26.79 -30.99 -35.89
C SER A 318 -26.97 -32.49 -35.58
N THR A 319 -27.17 -32.82 -34.32
CA THR A 319 -27.34 -34.21 -33.85
C THR A 319 -28.82 -34.61 -33.71
N SER A 320 -29.74 -33.63 -33.78
CA SER A 320 -31.18 -33.81 -33.59
C SER A 320 -31.96 -33.97 -34.90
N GLY A 321 -31.37 -33.59 -36.04
CA GLY A 321 -32.06 -33.53 -37.34
C GLY A 321 -33.01 -32.35 -37.51
N ALA A 322 -33.14 -31.48 -36.50
CA ALA A 322 -33.86 -30.21 -36.60
C ALA A 322 -33.04 -29.14 -37.34
N GLU A 323 -33.66 -27.97 -37.57
CA GLU A 323 -33.00 -26.80 -38.15
C GLU A 323 -31.77 -26.39 -37.33
N MET A 324 -30.70 -25.99 -38.03
CA MET A 324 -29.49 -25.43 -37.44
C MET A 324 -29.41 -23.95 -37.81
N PHE A 325 -29.38 -23.09 -36.80
CA PHE A 325 -29.24 -21.64 -36.98
C PHE A 325 -27.77 -21.24 -36.87
N ILE A 326 -27.31 -20.41 -37.81
CA ILE A 326 -26.08 -19.64 -37.69
C ILE A 326 -26.51 -18.18 -37.56
N ASP A 327 -26.71 -17.74 -36.32
CA ASP A 327 -27.24 -16.42 -36.00
C ASP A 327 -26.12 -15.53 -35.41
N PRO A 328 -25.61 -14.53 -36.15
CA PRO A 328 -24.56 -13.66 -35.66
C PRO A 328 -25.02 -12.71 -34.55
N ASN A 329 -26.33 -12.47 -34.38
CA ASN A 329 -26.87 -11.64 -33.31
C ASN A 329 -28.26 -12.11 -32.85
N PRO A 330 -28.35 -13.09 -31.94
CA PRO A 330 -29.65 -13.64 -31.53
C PRO A 330 -30.59 -12.66 -30.81
N ALA A 331 -30.13 -11.45 -30.46
CA ALA A 331 -30.96 -10.42 -29.85
C ALA A 331 -31.72 -9.53 -30.86
N GLY A 332 -31.47 -9.66 -32.17
CA GLY A 332 -32.18 -8.91 -33.21
C GLY A 332 -31.62 -9.15 -34.63
N ASP A 333 -32.17 -8.49 -35.65
CA ASP A 333 -31.89 -8.86 -37.06
C ASP A 333 -30.60 -8.23 -37.65
N SER A 334 -29.55 -8.01 -36.84
CA SER A 334 -28.28 -7.40 -37.29
C SER A 334 -27.10 -8.37 -37.24
N GLY A 335 -25.92 -7.95 -37.71
CA GLY A 335 -24.72 -8.79 -37.75
C GLY A 335 -24.51 -9.47 -39.09
N ASP A 336 -23.24 -9.76 -39.40
CA ASP A 336 -22.83 -10.29 -40.70
C ASP A 336 -22.36 -11.74 -40.56
N LEU A 337 -22.88 -12.63 -41.41
CA LEU A 337 -22.27 -13.94 -41.66
C LEU A 337 -21.32 -13.82 -42.85
N ILE A 338 -20.01 -13.94 -42.60
CA ILE A 338 -18.99 -13.88 -43.64
C ILE A 338 -18.45 -15.28 -43.92
N ILE A 339 -18.63 -15.76 -45.14
CA ILE A 339 -18.09 -17.05 -45.61
C ILE A 339 -16.99 -16.75 -46.63
N GLN A 340 -15.76 -17.15 -46.30
CA GLN A 340 -14.61 -16.98 -47.19
C GLN A 340 -14.41 -18.23 -48.05
N GLY A 341 -13.89 -18.04 -49.26
CA GLY A 341 -13.73 -19.12 -50.24
C GLY A 341 -15.03 -19.42 -50.99
N ASN A 342 -15.13 -20.64 -51.52
CA ASN A 342 -16.28 -21.06 -52.32
C ASN A 342 -17.46 -21.47 -51.42
N LEU A 343 -18.67 -21.07 -51.79
CA LEU A 343 -19.91 -21.51 -51.16
C LEU A 343 -20.61 -22.54 -52.04
N THR A 344 -20.87 -23.73 -51.51
CA THR A 344 -21.69 -24.77 -52.15
C THR A 344 -22.94 -25.01 -51.33
N VAL A 345 -24.11 -24.79 -51.91
CA VAL A 345 -25.41 -25.07 -51.28
C VAL A 345 -26.06 -26.26 -51.99
N ARG A 346 -26.31 -27.35 -51.27
CA ARG A 346 -26.95 -28.56 -51.80
C ARG A 346 -28.33 -28.73 -51.17
N GLY A 347 -29.34 -28.25 -51.87
CA GLY A 347 -30.74 -28.35 -51.48
C GLY A 347 -31.65 -28.13 -52.68
N THR A 348 -32.96 -28.17 -52.46
CA THR A 348 -33.96 -27.91 -53.51
C THR A 348 -34.31 -26.43 -53.64
N THR A 349 -34.03 -25.62 -52.61
CA THR A 349 -34.36 -24.19 -52.55
C THR A 349 -33.24 -23.40 -51.88
N THR A 350 -32.96 -22.19 -52.37
CA THR A 350 -32.18 -21.16 -51.68
C THR A 350 -33.05 -19.91 -51.55
N THR A 351 -33.22 -19.39 -50.33
CA THR A 351 -34.02 -18.20 -50.05
C THR A 351 -33.13 -17.12 -49.48
N ILE A 352 -33.09 -15.94 -50.11
CA ILE A 352 -32.34 -14.77 -49.64
C ILE A 352 -33.34 -13.63 -49.42
N ASN A 353 -33.68 -13.35 -48.17
CA ASN A 353 -34.54 -12.23 -47.82
C ASN A 353 -33.70 -10.97 -47.62
N SER A 354 -33.45 -10.24 -48.71
CA SER A 354 -32.63 -9.04 -48.71
C SER A 354 -33.22 -7.98 -49.62
N ALA A 355 -32.91 -6.70 -49.34
CA ALA A 355 -33.28 -5.61 -50.24
C ALA A 355 -32.46 -5.62 -51.55
N THR A 356 -31.28 -6.23 -51.54
CA THR A 356 -30.37 -6.29 -52.69
C THR A 356 -29.52 -7.54 -52.63
N VAL A 357 -29.40 -8.23 -53.77
CA VAL A 357 -28.41 -9.29 -53.99
C VAL A 357 -27.38 -8.74 -54.98
N SER A 358 -26.12 -8.69 -54.58
CA SER A 358 -24.99 -8.30 -55.44
C SER A 358 -24.15 -9.53 -55.76
N ILE A 359 -23.94 -9.79 -57.04
CA ILE A 359 -23.21 -10.95 -57.55
C ILE A 359 -22.12 -10.42 -58.47
N ASN A 360 -20.86 -10.60 -58.10
CA ASN A 360 -19.69 -10.18 -58.88
C ASN A 360 -19.12 -11.32 -59.74
N ASP A 361 -19.95 -12.32 -60.04
CA ASP A 361 -19.56 -13.44 -60.90
C ASP A 361 -19.61 -13.05 -62.37
N LEU A 362 -18.73 -13.66 -63.17
CA LEU A 362 -18.72 -13.47 -64.62
C LEU A 362 -20.01 -13.98 -65.28
N ASN A 363 -20.60 -15.06 -64.75
CA ASN A 363 -21.76 -15.73 -65.33
C ASN A 363 -22.74 -16.19 -64.25
N LEU A 364 -24.03 -16.14 -64.59
CA LEU A 364 -25.09 -16.85 -63.90
C LEU A 364 -25.52 -18.04 -64.76
N VAL A 365 -25.27 -19.26 -64.29
CA VAL A 365 -25.69 -20.50 -64.97
C VAL A 365 -27.00 -20.97 -64.36
N LEU A 366 -28.05 -21.06 -65.18
CA LEU A 366 -29.37 -21.54 -64.76
C LEU A 366 -29.59 -22.96 -65.26
N ALA A 367 -30.32 -23.76 -64.48
CA ALA A 367 -30.67 -25.14 -64.81
C ALA A 367 -29.46 -26.02 -65.18
N ASP A 368 -28.32 -25.84 -64.51
CA ASP A 368 -27.07 -26.57 -64.79
C ASP A 368 -27.20 -28.10 -64.65
N SER A 369 -28.18 -28.57 -63.85
CA SER A 369 -28.50 -30.00 -63.71
C SER A 369 -29.47 -30.53 -64.79
N ALA A 370 -29.97 -29.69 -65.70
CA ALA A 370 -30.85 -30.12 -66.78
C ALA A 370 -30.04 -30.74 -67.93
N GLY A 371 -30.25 -32.04 -68.18
CA GLY A 371 -29.51 -32.78 -69.21
C GLY A 371 -29.89 -32.44 -70.67
N ASN A 372 -30.94 -31.66 -70.90
CA ASN A 372 -31.41 -31.23 -72.22
C ASN A 372 -32.35 -30.02 -72.13
N ALA A 373 -32.71 -29.44 -73.29
CA ALA A 373 -33.61 -28.29 -73.40
C ALA A 373 -34.98 -28.51 -72.72
N ALA A 374 -35.57 -29.70 -72.84
CA ALA A 374 -36.87 -30.00 -72.24
C ALA A 374 -36.80 -29.98 -70.70
N ALA A 375 -35.69 -30.45 -70.11
CA ALA A 375 -35.47 -30.38 -68.66
C ALA A 375 -35.17 -28.96 -68.15
N ALA A 376 -34.76 -28.04 -69.03
CA ALA A 376 -34.52 -26.64 -68.73
C ALA A 376 -35.74 -25.73 -69.04
N ASP A 377 -36.85 -26.29 -69.52
CA ASP A 377 -38.06 -25.53 -69.85
C ASP A 377 -38.57 -24.74 -68.63
N GLY A 378 -38.78 -23.44 -68.80
CA GLY A 378 -39.17 -22.54 -67.73
C GLY A 378 -38.03 -22.01 -66.86
N ALA A 379 -36.77 -22.39 -67.09
CA ALA A 379 -35.63 -21.77 -66.45
C ALA A 379 -35.58 -20.26 -66.77
N GLY A 380 -35.31 -19.43 -65.77
CA GLY A 380 -35.32 -17.99 -65.98
C GLY A 380 -35.45 -17.15 -64.71
N ILE A 381 -35.94 -15.93 -64.89
CA ILE A 381 -36.12 -14.92 -63.84
C ILE A 381 -37.62 -14.61 -63.72
N THR A 382 -38.10 -14.60 -62.47
CA THR A 382 -39.51 -14.30 -62.14
C THR A 382 -39.59 -13.18 -61.12
N ILE A 383 -40.41 -12.16 -61.43
CA ILE A 383 -40.78 -11.10 -60.49
C ILE A 383 -42.18 -11.42 -59.98
N ASN A 384 -42.25 -12.11 -58.84
CA ASN A 384 -43.51 -12.72 -58.38
C ASN A 384 -44.63 -11.68 -58.16
N GLY A 385 -44.32 -10.58 -57.47
CA GLY A 385 -45.29 -9.52 -57.18
C GLY A 385 -45.89 -8.84 -58.43
N ALA A 386 -45.19 -8.85 -59.57
CA ALA A 386 -45.67 -8.31 -60.83
C ALA A 386 -46.12 -9.39 -61.84
N SER A 387 -45.94 -10.67 -61.48
CA SER A 387 -46.12 -11.82 -62.37
C SER A 387 -45.42 -11.64 -63.73
N ALA A 388 -44.21 -11.06 -63.70
CA ALA A 388 -43.39 -10.84 -64.89
C ALA A 388 -42.28 -11.91 -64.96
N THR A 389 -42.00 -12.42 -66.14
CA THR A 389 -41.04 -13.50 -66.37
C THR A 389 -40.19 -13.25 -67.61
N LEU A 390 -38.92 -13.65 -67.51
CA LEU A 390 -38.02 -13.93 -68.63
C LEU A 390 -37.64 -15.41 -68.53
N THR A 391 -38.15 -16.24 -69.44
CA THR A 391 -38.00 -17.70 -69.34
C THR A 391 -37.60 -18.32 -70.67
N TYR A 392 -36.80 -19.38 -70.61
CA TYR A 392 -36.50 -20.24 -71.75
C TYR A 392 -37.68 -21.17 -72.04
N GLY A 393 -38.10 -21.23 -73.32
CA GLY A 393 -39.11 -22.15 -73.83
C GLY A 393 -38.49 -23.22 -74.71
N ALA A 394 -38.58 -24.48 -74.29
CA ALA A 394 -37.97 -25.61 -75.00
C ALA A 394 -38.67 -25.94 -76.33
N SER A 395 -39.96 -25.62 -76.46
CA SER A 395 -40.75 -25.93 -77.67
C SER A 395 -40.36 -25.11 -78.89
N ASN A 396 -39.89 -23.87 -78.69
CA ASN A 396 -39.49 -22.95 -79.74
C ASN A 396 -38.00 -22.55 -79.66
N ASP A 397 -37.27 -23.09 -78.67
CA ASP A 397 -35.86 -22.86 -78.39
C ASP A 397 -35.52 -21.37 -78.26
N ARG A 398 -36.34 -20.63 -77.51
CA ARG A 398 -36.26 -19.16 -77.40
C ARG A 398 -36.50 -18.67 -75.99
N TRP A 399 -35.94 -17.51 -75.71
CA TRP A 399 -36.31 -16.71 -74.55
C TRP A 399 -37.64 -15.98 -74.80
N ALA A 400 -38.52 -16.01 -73.80
CA ALA A 400 -39.82 -15.36 -73.84
C ALA A 400 -39.95 -14.37 -72.69
N PHE A 401 -40.32 -13.14 -73.02
CA PHE A 401 -40.83 -12.15 -72.08
C PHE A 401 -42.35 -12.25 -72.05
N ASN A 402 -42.95 -12.39 -70.87
CA ASN A 402 -44.42 -12.44 -70.75
C ASN A 402 -45.07 -11.05 -70.59
N LYS A 403 -44.25 -10.01 -70.40
CA LYS A 403 -44.63 -8.58 -70.40
C LYS A 403 -43.85 -7.86 -71.49
N GLY A 404 -44.31 -6.68 -71.90
CA GLY A 404 -43.60 -5.85 -72.87
C GLY A 404 -42.20 -5.45 -72.35
N LEU A 405 -41.23 -5.37 -73.26
CA LEU A 405 -39.90 -4.86 -72.99
C LEU A 405 -39.84 -3.38 -73.37
N ASN A 406 -39.56 -2.51 -72.40
CA ASN A 406 -39.32 -1.10 -72.66
C ASN A 406 -37.81 -0.88 -72.83
N LEU A 407 -37.38 -0.54 -74.04
CA LEU A 407 -36.00 -0.18 -74.35
C LEU A 407 -35.95 1.33 -74.58
N PRO A 408 -34.94 2.05 -74.04
CA PRO A 408 -34.79 3.46 -74.34
C PRO A 408 -34.59 3.64 -75.85
N ASP A 409 -35.37 4.54 -76.44
CA ASP A 409 -35.19 4.92 -77.84
C ASP A 409 -33.80 5.55 -77.98
N SER A 410 -32.96 4.90 -78.77
CA SER A 410 -31.60 5.37 -79.04
C SER A 410 -31.46 5.48 -80.55
N ALA A 411 -32.05 6.54 -81.11
CA ALA A 411 -31.81 7.00 -82.48
C ALA A 411 -30.30 7.14 -82.82
N THR A 412 -29.41 7.20 -81.81
CA THR A 412 -27.95 7.28 -81.97
C THR A 412 -27.18 6.04 -81.51
N GLY A 413 -27.82 4.86 -81.49
CA GLY A 413 -27.11 3.57 -81.53
C GLY A 413 -26.23 3.13 -80.34
N THR A 414 -26.44 3.60 -79.11
CA THR A 414 -25.64 3.11 -77.95
C THR A 414 -26.41 2.26 -76.93
N ASN A 415 -27.71 2.49 -76.72
CA ASN A 415 -28.48 1.84 -75.64
C ASN A 415 -29.73 1.06 -76.12
N GLY A 416 -29.77 0.64 -77.38
CA GLY A 416 -30.95 0.00 -78.01
C GLY A 416 -30.87 -1.53 -78.18
N LEU A 417 -31.77 -2.07 -79.00
CA LEU A 417 -31.70 -3.44 -79.50
C LEU A 417 -30.78 -3.48 -80.73
N PHE A 418 -29.82 -4.41 -80.73
CA PHE A 418 -28.88 -4.60 -81.82
C PHE A 418 -29.00 -6.00 -82.43
N LEU A 419 -28.82 -6.08 -83.75
CA LEU A 419 -28.62 -7.32 -84.48
C LEU A 419 -27.18 -7.34 -85.00
N ASN A 420 -26.35 -8.22 -84.43
CA ASN A 420 -24.93 -8.35 -84.80
C ASN A 420 -24.16 -7.01 -84.75
N GLY A 421 -24.43 -6.18 -83.75
CA GLY A 421 -23.78 -4.87 -83.55
C GLY A 421 -24.40 -3.71 -84.33
N VAL A 422 -25.38 -3.94 -85.21
CA VAL A 422 -26.13 -2.88 -85.91
C VAL A 422 -27.44 -2.61 -85.17
N SER A 423 -27.79 -1.34 -84.95
CA SER A 423 -29.06 -1.01 -84.30
C SER A 423 -30.23 -1.52 -85.14
N ILE A 424 -31.33 -1.90 -84.50
CA ILE A 424 -32.52 -2.36 -85.23
C ILE A 424 -33.12 -1.25 -86.11
N GLY A 425 -33.00 0.03 -85.71
CA GLY A 425 -33.46 1.19 -86.48
C GLY A 425 -32.73 1.29 -87.81
N GLU A 426 -31.39 1.32 -87.76
CA GLU A 426 -30.51 1.31 -88.93
C GLU A 426 -30.80 0.11 -89.84
N THR A 427 -30.94 -1.08 -89.25
CA THR A 427 -31.27 -2.30 -90.01
C THR A 427 -32.60 -2.15 -90.75
N ILE A 428 -33.60 -1.50 -90.14
CA ILE A 428 -34.89 -1.24 -90.77
C ILE A 428 -34.73 -0.20 -91.88
N GLU A 429 -34.02 0.89 -91.63
CA GLU A 429 -33.81 1.98 -92.59
C GLU A 429 -33.04 1.51 -93.83
N ASP A 430 -31.97 0.73 -93.67
CA ASP A 430 -31.25 0.06 -94.76
C ASP A 430 -32.17 -0.82 -95.61
N LYS A 431 -33.03 -1.60 -94.95
CA LYS A 431 -33.99 -2.47 -95.65
C LYS A 431 -35.04 -1.65 -96.38
N VAL A 432 -35.52 -0.56 -95.79
CA VAL A 432 -36.48 0.35 -96.43
C VAL A 432 -35.85 1.06 -97.63
N GLY A 433 -34.65 1.62 -97.48
CA GLY A 433 -33.90 2.26 -98.55
C GLY A 433 -33.58 1.30 -99.69
N SER A 434 -33.16 0.07 -99.39
CA SER A 434 -32.90 -0.96 -100.40
C SER A 434 -34.18 -1.49 -101.08
N LEU A 435 -35.33 -1.45 -100.41
CA LEU A 435 -36.60 -1.93 -100.97
C LEU A 435 -37.20 -0.91 -101.96
N ALA A 436 -36.90 0.38 -101.78
CA ALA A 436 -37.41 1.45 -102.63
C ALA A 436 -36.56 1.59 -103.91
N THR A 437 -37.16 1.31 -105.07
CA THR A 437 -36.48 1.37 -106.38
C THR A 437 -37.14 2.41 -107.28
N ALA A 438 -36.33 3.31 -107.84
CA ALA A 438 -36.78 4.30 -108.82
C ALA A 438 -37.31 3.64 -110.11
N GLY A 439 -38.30 4.27 -110.74
CA GLY A 439 -38.81 3.90 -112.05
C GLY A 439 -38.75 5.10 -113.01
N GLU A 440 -39.07 4.91 -114.28
CA GLU A 440 -39.08 6.00 -115.28
C GLU A 440 -39.94 7.19 -114.79
N GLY A 441 -39.32 8.37 -114.65
CA GLY A 441 -39.97 9.62 -114.25
C GLY A 441 -40.04 9.89 -112.75
N ILE A 442 -39.47 9.00 -111.92
CA ILE A 442 -39.38 9.18 -110.46
C ILE A 442 -37.98 8.81 -109.98
N ASP A 443 -37.28 9.77 -109.39
CA ASP A 443 -36.07 9.56 -108.62
C ASP A 443 -36.40 9.18 -107.17
N ILE A 444 -35.68 8.18 -106.64
CA ILE A 444 -35.70 7.84 -105.22
C ILE A 444 -34.29 8.04 -104.68
N THR A 445 -34.17 8.80 -103.59
CA THR A 445 -32.90 9.02 -102.89
C THR A 445 -33.08 8.71 -101.41
N TYR A 446 -32.40 7.66 -100.94
CA TYR A 446 -32.21 7.44 -99.51
C TYR A 446 -31.00 8.25 -99.03
N ASN A 447 -31.21 9.13 -98.05
CA ASN A 447 -30.17 9.88 -97.38
C ASN A 447 -30.11 9.43 -95.91
N ASP A 448 -29.16 8.54 -95.68
CA ASP A 448 -28.88 7.89 -94.40
C ASP A 448 -28.61 8.90 -93.29
N GLY A 449 -27.68 9.83 -93.49
CA GLY A 449 -27.34 10.84 -92.49
C GLY A 449 -28.46 11.83 -92.16
N ALA A 450 -29.50 11.92 -92.99
CA ALA A 450 -30.67 12.74 -92.74
C ALA A 450 -31.90 11.93 -92.26
N GLY A 451 -31.83 10.59 -92.27
CA GLY A 451 -32.97 9.72 -91.95
C GLY A 451 -34.14 9.90 -92.92
N THR A 452 -33.87 10.25 -94.19
CA THR A 452 -34.93 10.57 -95.17
C THR A 452 -34.87 9.68 -96.40
N LEU A 453 -36.03 9.19 -96.82
CA LEU A 453 -36.24 8.60 -98.15
C LEU A 453 -37.08 9.58 -98.99
N THR A 454 -36.46 10.17 -100.01
CA THR A 454 -37.09 11.19 -100.86
C THR A 454 -37.56 10.58 -102.18
N PHE A 455 -38.80 10.89 -102.56
CA PHE A 455 -39.36 10.59 -103.88
C PHE A 455 -39.51 11.91 -104.63
N ALA A 456 -38.86 12.04 -105.79
CA ALA A 456 -38.92 13.23 -106.63
C ALA A 456 -39.36 12.84 -108.04
N GLY A 457 -40.25 13.63 -108.66
CA GLY A 457 -40.55 13.45 -110.07
C GLY A 457 -39.51 14.14 -110.95
N GLU A 458 -39.08 13.47 -111.99
CA GLU A 458 -38.14 14.03 -112.97
C GLU A 458 -38.83 15.07 -113.86
N ASN A 459 -38.13 16.09 -114.35
CA ASN A 459 -38.71 16.96 -115.36
C ASN A 459 -38.81 16.20 -116.69
N ALA A 460 -40.01 16.22 -117.30
CA ALA A 460 -40.21 15.63 -118.63
C ALA A 460 -39.29 16.29 -119.67
N THR A 461 -38.64 15.49 -120.49
CA THR A 461 -37.91 15.97 -121.68
C THR A 461 -38.40 15.25 -122.93
N LYS A 462 -37.89 15.63 -124.10
CA LYS A 462 -38.24 14.94 -125.36
C LYS A 462 -37.95 13.42 -125.32
N ASN A 463 -36.97 13.00 -124.52
CA ASN A 463 -36.50 11.62 -124.49
C ASN A 463 -36.65 10.96 -123.11
N ASN A 464 -37.30 11.61 -122.14
CA ASN A 464 -37.41 11.13 -120.76
C ASN A 464 -38.82 11.37 -120.23
N LEU A 465 -39.46 10.33 -119.68
CA LEU A 465 -40.74 10.47 -119.03
C LEU A 465 -40.55 11.24 -117.72
N GLY A 466 -41.50 12.10 -117.36
CA GLY A 466 -41.41 12.91 -116.15
C GLY A 466 -42.63 13.79 -115.94
N ILE A 467 -42.55 14.65 -114.94
CA ILE A 467 -43.51 15.72 -114.65
C ILE A 467 -43.31 16.84 -115.69
N ALA A 468 -44.39 17.18 -116.40
CA ALA A 468 -44.43 18.33 -117.28
C ALA A 468 -45.22 19.46 -116.62
N SER A 469 -44.74 20.70 -116.79
CA SER A 469 -45.50 21.91 -116.49
C SER A 469 -45.88 22.59 -117.80
N PHE A 470 -47.11 23.11 -117.87
CA PHE A 470 -47.66 23.76 -119.04
C PHE A 470 -47.99 25.20 -118.71
N ASP A 471 -47.71 26.14 -119.62
CA ASP A 471 -48.01 27.54 -119.40
C ASP A 471 -49.51 27.81 -119.53
N SER A 472 -50.02 28.71 -118.70
CA SER A 472 -51.46 29.04 -118.67
C SER A 472 -51.93 29.88 -119.85
N ALA A 473 -51.02 30.40 -120.69
CA ALA A 473 -51.37 31.22 -121.84
C ALA A 473 -51.78 30.37 -123.05
N HIS A 474 -51.17 29.19 -123.22
CA HIS A 474 -51.41 28.30 -124.36
C HIS A 474 -52.10 26.99 -123.97
N PHE A 475 -52.07 26.62 -122.70
CA PHE A 475 -52.69 25.39 -122.20
C PHE A 475 -53.73 25.70 -121.12
N GLY A 476 -54.93 25.14 -121.30
CA GLY A 476 -55.93 25.05 -120.25
C GLY A 476 -55.66 23.86 -119.36
N ILE A 477 -55.78 24.04 -118.04
CA ILE A 477 -55.71 22.95 -117.07
C ILE A 477 -57.05 22.89 -116.33
N SER A 478 -57.70 21.73 -116.40
CA SER A 478 -58.92 21.46 -115.63
C SER A 478 -58.85 20.06 -115.05
N SER A 479 -58.79 19.97 -113.72
CA SER A 479 -58.72 18.69 -112.97
C SER A 479 -57.61 17.75 -113.44
N GLY A 480 -56.43 18.31 -113.77
CA GLY A 480 -55.27 17.53 -114.23
C GLY A 480 -55.31 17.16 -115.72
N HIS A 481 -56.39 17.45 -116.43
CA HIS A 481 -56.42 17.32 -117.89
C HIS A 481 -55.88 18.59 -118.54
N ILE A 482 -54.98 18.40 -119.50
CA ILE A 482 -54.35 19.48 -120.28
C ILE A 482 -55.09 19.61 -121.61
N SER A 483 -55.54 20.82 -121.96
CA SER A 483 -56.20 21.12 -123.24
C SER A 483 -55.51 22.26 -123.97
N LEU A 484 -55.34 22.15 -125.30
CA LEU A 484 -54.96 23.26 -126.17
C LEU A 484 -56.22 23.93 -126.73
N PRO A 485 -56.44 25.24 -126.51
CA PRO A 485 -57.61 25.93 -127.03
C PRO A 485 -57.62 26.08 -128.57
N THR A 486 -56.47 26.30 -129.22
CA THR A 486 -56.31 26.40 -130.69
C THR A 486 -54.85 26.16 -131.11
N VAL A 487 -54.64 25.39 -132.18
CA VAL A 487 -53.32 25.19 -132.82
C VAL A 487 -53.28 26.06 -134.08
N ASP A 488 -52.89 27.32 -133.92
CA ASP A 488 -52.41 28.13 -135.03
C ASP A 488 -50.93 27.76 -135.21
N GLY A 489 -50.65 26.86 -136.16
CA GLY A 489 -49.27 26.44 -136.48
C GLY A 489 -48.49 27.55 -137.17
N GLY A 490 -48.33 28.70 -136.50
CA GLY A 490 -47.75 29.94 -137.02
C GLY A 490 -46.55 29.71 -137.93
N THR A 491 -46.47 30.47 -139.01
CA THR A 491 -45.56 30.22 -140.15
C THR A 491 -44.09 30.37 -139.75
N TYR A 492 -43.44 29.27 -139.38
CA TYR A 492 -42.02 28.98 -139.64
C TYR A 492 -41.77 27.47 -139.68
#